data_AF-A0A163WIS1-F1
#
_entry.id   AF-A0A163WIS1-F1
#
_cell.length_a   1.000
_cell.length_b   1.000
_cell.length_c   1.000
_cell.angle_alpha   90.00
_cell.angle_beta   90.00
_cell.angle_gamma   90.00
#
_symmetry.space_group_name_H-M   'P 1'
#
loop_
_entity.id
_entity.type
_entity.pdbx_description
1 polymer ?
#
loop_
_entity_poly.entity_id
_entity_poly.type
_entity_poly.pdbx_seq_one_letter_code
_entity_poly.pdbx_strand_id
1 'polypeptide(L)'
;MMTGQPAAAGAQSLSAGAMHAMESGSTPAPQTASPLPTPPPVAAPTMAAVGIESAAIHPSVDTSATTSGTPVMAASDTGTAAVAPTVVTGTPMSAPATPAVGPAVPAGSLPAYGSDLRPSVVAAGPTPSAVAGPVSGAAVAPSASSSPSAGGPLVSPVERTASGTTTGGQVGASGTPMAAASAASATSGAAAGAVSARTAEQQRLERLVDAVARQEPRLSWAAGLREDGTTTLLVTDLAGGWIPPHIRLPANVTLLEPTARRRDVSVVDLLGAVVAAAAHEPNAYIGEPGPDAPLLSGDRSARSAAPQVDELGPTLVEAVRRRDGLPRIAQAIAAPAVRKTGVLESETQLLRERLTAIQESVLNAYPDHELSALGDWMLMSAIDALIDEHQYLANYHMAWFAVVARREGSGGFAA
;
A
#
# COMPACT_ATOMS: atom_id res chain seq x y z
N MET A 1 -58.65 -4.90 69.39
CA MET A 1 -57.28 -4.71 69.90
C MET A 1 -56.54 -3.87 68.84
N MET A 2 -56.37 -2.54 68.90
CA MET A 2 -55.82 -1.67 69.97
C MET A 2 -54.47 -2.22 70.47
N THR A 3 -53.30 -1.54 70.41
CA THR A 3 -52.85 -0.20 69.89
C THR A 3 -51.40 -0.34 69.31
N GLY A 4 -50.70 0.64 68.70
CA GLY A 4 -50.91 2.09 68.48
C GLY A 4 -49.84 2.74 67.55
N GLN A 5 -49.52 4.03 67.76
CA GLN A 5 -48.59 4.92 66.99
C GLN A 5 -47.76 5.78 68.00
N PRO A 6 -46.89 6.79 67.65
CA PRO A 6 -46.53 7.45 66.37
C PRO A 6 -45.02 7.46 65.99
N ALA A 7 -44.56 7.70 64.74
CA ALA A 7 -44.48 8.95 63.91
C ALA A 7 -43.61 10.08 64.53
N ALA A 8 -42.85 10.93 63.81
CA ALA A 8 -42.82 11.35 62.38
C ALA A 8 -41.33 11.63 61.93
N ALA A 9 -40.95 12.18 60.76
CA ALA A 9 -41.59 12.82 59.60
C ALA A 9 -40.79 12.43 58.32
N GLY A 10 -41.31 12.41 57.08
CA GLY A 10 -41.86 13.53 56.31
C GLY A 10 -40.72 14.30 55.59
N ALA A 11 -40.72 14.56 54.28
CA ALA A 11 -41.77 14.36 53.28
C ALA A 11 -41.24 14.56 51.82
N GLN A 12 -41.89 13.94 50.83
CA GLN A 12 -41.99 14.30 49.38
C GLN A 12 -40.71 14.51 48.53
N SER A 13 -40.72 14.41 47.19
CA SER A 13 -41.44 13.55 46.23
C SER A 13 -40.71 13.65 44.87
N LEU A 14 -41.04 12.76 43.92
CA LEU A 14 -40.42 12.67 42.59
C LEU A 14 -40.93 13.75 41.63
N SER A 15 -40.06 14.38 40.81
CA SER A 15 -40.23 14.44 39.34
C SER A 15 -39.18 15.28 38.58
N ALA A 16 -39.04 14.89 37.32
CA ALA A 16 -38.23 15.41 36.22
C ALA A 16 -38.23 16.93 35.96
N GLY A 17 -37.11 17.41 35.40
CA GLY A 17 -37.15 17.93 34.01
C GLY A 17 -37.02 19.44 33.76
N ALA A 18 -35.91 19.79 33.09
CA ALA A 18 -35.72 20.89 32.12
C ALA A 18 -35.38 22.35 32.58
N MET A 19 -34.14 22.74 32.20
CA MET A 19 -33.74 23.98 31.50
C MET A 19 -33.84 25.39 32.14
N HIS A 20 -32.65 25.96 32.39
CA HIS A 20 -32.17 27.33 32.06
C HIS A 20 -32.77 28.62 32.71
N ALA A 21 -31.90 29.34 33.45
CA ALA A 21 -31.28 30.64 33.06
C ALA A 21 -31.29 31.79 34.12
N MET A 22 -30.11 32.46 34.25
CA MET A 22 -29.83 33.81 34.81
C MET A 22 -30.10 34.04 36.32
N GLU A 23 -29.43 34.91 37.09
CA GLU A 23 -28.08 35.53 37.19
C GLU A 23 -28.23 36.70 38.21
N SER A 24 -27.34 36.87 39.20
CA SER A 24 -26.87 38.19 39.72
C SER A 24 -26.04 38.13 41.03
N GLY A 25 -24.84 38.73 41.02
CA GLY A 25 -24.12 39.34 42.17
C GLY A 25 -23.46 38.42 43.23
N SER A 26 -22.31 38.75 43.85
CA SER A 26 -21.41 39.92 43.76
C SER A 26 -19.98 39.59 44.27
N THR A 27 -19.02 40.54 44.17
CA THR A 27 -17.54 40.32 44.10
C THR A 27 -16.75 40.46 45.43
N PRO A 28 -15.41 40.21 45.48
CA PRO A 28 -14.46 41.32 45.29
C PRO A 28 -13.03 41.03 44.72
N ALA A 29 -12.50 42.03 44.00
CA ALA A 29 -11.11 42.57 43.94
C ALA A 29 -9.89 41.75 43.41
N PRO A 30 -8.82 42.42 42.88
CA PRO A 30 -8.00 41.86 41.81
C PRO A 30 -6.49 41.66 42.12
N GLN A 31 -5.85 40.76 41.35
CA GLN A 31 -4.39 40.78 41.12
C GLN A 31 -4.08 40.55 39.63
N THR A 32 -3.03 41.20 39.14
CA THR A 32 -2.71 41.42 37.71
C THR A 32 -2.10 40.20 37.01
N ALA A 33 -2.60 39.87 35.81
CA ALA A 33 -1.99 38.88 34.91
C ALA A 33 -0.97 39.50 33.94
N SER A 34 0.11 38.78 33.64
CA SER A 34 1.04 39.10 32.55
C SER A 34 0.47 38.66 31.19
N PRO A 35 0.72 39.40 30.09
CA PRO A 35 0.17 39.08 28.78
C PRO A 35 0.91 37.95 28.03
N LEU A 36 0.15 37.26 27.18
CA LEU A 36 0.57 36.22 26.23
C LEU A 36 1.42 36.82 25.07
N PRO A 37 2.41 36.09 24.52
CA PRO A 37 3.19 36.57 23.37
C PRO A 37 2.39 36.54 22.05
N THR A 38 2.40 37.66 21.33
CA THR A 38 1.85 37.85 19.97
C THR A 38 2.80 37.32 18.89
N PRO A 39 2.30 36.80 17.74
CA PRO A 39 3.13 36.53 16.57
C PRO A 39 3.63 37.83 15.89
N PRO A 40 4.78 37.80 15.19
CA PRO A 40 5.35 38.98 14.54
C PRO A 40 4.62 39.38 13.25
N PRO A 41 4.59 40.67 12.88
CA PRO A 41 4.02 41.14 11.62
C PRO A 41 4.92 40.83 10.41
N VAL A 42 4.32 40.54 9.27
CA VAL A 42 5.01 40.40 7.98
C VAL A 42 5.36 41.78 7.44
N ALA A 43 6.64 42.00 7.10
CA ALA A 43 7.08 43.23 6.45
C ALA A 43 6.74 43.23 4.95
N ALA A 44 6.13 44.30 4.46
CA ALA A 44 5.94 44.53 3.03
C ALA A 44 7.27 45.00 2.38
N PRO A 45 7.54 44.67 1.10
CA PRO A 45 8.77 45.06 0.43
C PRO A 45 8.82 46.56 0.14
N THR A 46 9.86 47.24 0.61
CA THR A 46 10.17 48.61 0.21
C THR A 46 10.73 48.63 -1.21
N MET A 47 9.94 49.06 -2.18
CA MET A 47 10.43 49.44 -3.50
C MET A 47 11.13 50.80 -3.42
N ALA A 48 12.45 50.81 -3.58
CA ALA A 48 13.20 52.05 -3.76
C ALA A 48 12.99 52.57 -5.19
N ALA A 49 12.24 53.66 -5.35
CA ALA A 49 12.05 54.31 -6.63
C ALA A 49 13.24 55.24 -6.95
N VAL A 50 14.07 54.86 -7.93
CA VAL A 50 14.89 55.83 -8.68
C VAL A 50 14.01 56.38 -9.79
N GLY A 51 13.74 57.68 -9.75
CA GLY A 51 12.91 58.35 -10.75
C GLY A 51 13.70 58.67 -12.03
N ILE A 52 13.03 58.49 -13.18
CA ILE A 52 13.30 59.21 -14.43
C ILE A 52 11.95 59.51 -15.10
N GLU A 53 11.87 60.66 -15.76
CA GLU A 53 10.64 61.29 -16.23
C GLU A 53 9.81 60.46 -17.23
N SER A 54 8.50 60.68 -17.19
CA SER A 54 7.64 60.62 -18.37
C SER A 54 6.56 61.69 -18.25
N ALA A 55 6.55 62.62 -19.19
CA ALA A 55 5.51 63.65 -19.29
C ALA A 55 4.22 63.07 -19.89
N ALA A 56 3.08 63.64 -19.52
CA ALA A 56 1.76 63.18 -19.94
C ALA A 56 1.41 63.56 -21.40
N ILE A 57 0.39 62.91 -21.96
CA ILE A 57 -0.85 63.57 -22.47
C ILE A 57 -1.95 62.52 -22.76
N HIS A 58 -3.20 63.00 -22.71
CA HIS A 58 -4.51 62.33 -22.63
C HIS A 58 -5.02 61.57 -23.89
N PRO A 59 -6.18 60.86 -23.81
CA PRO A 59 -6.55 59.73 -24.68
C PRO A 59 -7.64 60.04 -25.73
N SER A 60 -7.97 59.05 -26.59
CA SER A 60 -9.37 58.76 -26.94
C SER A 60 -9.62 57.36 -27.52
N VAL A 61 -10.89 56.99 -27.49
CA VAL A 61 -11.58 55.70 -27.62
C VAL A 61 -11.98 55.36 -29.08
N ASP A 62 -12.20 54.05 -29.31
CA ASP A 62 -13.08 53.38 -30.29
C ASP A 62 -12.70 53.04 -31.77
N THR A 63 -12.82 51.73 -32.02
CA THR A 63 -13.62 51.05 -33.07
C THR A 63 -13.32 51.29 -34.56
N SER A 64 -12.71 50.27 -35.20
CA SER A 64 -13.36 49.46 -36.26
C SER A 64 -12.40 48.43 -36.88
N ALA A 65 -12.84 47.17 -37.01
CA ALA A 65 -12.21 46.18 -37.88
C ALA A 65 -13.12 45.87 -39.07
N THR A 66 -12.60 45.85 -40.31
CA THR A 66 -13.17 45.12 -41.47
C THR A 66 -12.17 45.07 -42.65
N THR A 67 -11.67 43.85 -42.90
CA THR A 67 -11.31 43.19 -44.17
C THR A 67 -10.65 43.90 -45.38
N SER A 68 -9.69 43.15 -45.96
CA SER A 68 -9.42 42.97 -47.41
C SER A 68 -8.64 44.03 -48.21
N GLY A 69 -7.51 43.60 -48.80
CA GLY A 69 -6.88 44.30 -49.93
C GLY A 69 -5.36 44.15 -50.05
N THR A 70 -4.87 43.07 -50.68
CA THR A 70 -3.66 43.16 -51.53
C THR A 70 -4.05 43.83 -52.86
N PRO A 71 -3.15 44.41 -53.71
CA PRO A 71 -1.73 44.05 -53.88
C PRO A 71 -0.76 45.22 -54.26
N VAL A 72 0.42 44.83 -54.77
CA VAL A 72 1.37 45.57 -55.66
C VAL A 72 2.53 46.35 -55.02
N MET A 73 3.72 46.11 -55.59
CA MET A 73 5.02 46.72 -55.31
C MET A 73 5.37 47.85 -56.28
N ALA A 74 6.04 48.89 -55.80
CA ALA A 74 6.99 49.73 -56.54
C ALA A 74 7.99 50.31 -55.50
N ALA A 75 9.26 49.90 -55.44
CA ALA A 75 10.37 50.15 -56.38
C ALA A 75 10.99 51.56 -56.25
N SER A 76 12.22 51.60 -55.71
CA SER A 76 13.23 52.67 -55.90
C SER A 76 14.64 52.09 -55.68
N ASP A 77 15.58 52.46 -56.54
CA ASP A 77 17.01 52.10 -56.54
C ASP A 77 17.74 52.55 -55.24
N THR A 78 18.93 52.05 -54.86
CA THR A 78 20.19 52.11 -55.64
C THR A 78 21.30 51.27 -54.98
N GLY A 79 22.26 50.69 -55.74
CA GLY A 79 23.61 50.40 -55.18
C GLY A 79 24.34 49.09 -55.56
N THR A 80 24.64 48.90 -56.85
CA THR A 80 25.87 48.22 -57.39
C THR A 80 26.64 47.16 -56.57
N ALA A 81 26.64 45.90 -57.02
CA ALA A 81 27.84 45.14 -57.44
C ALA A 81 27.44 43.74 -57.97
N ALA A 82 28.13 43.22 -58.99
CA ALA A 82 27.71 42.03 -59.74
C ALA A 82 28.77 40.92 -59.79
N VAL A 83 28.33 39.66 -59.67
CA VAL A 83 28.89 38.47 -60.36
C VAL A 83 27.73 37.52 -60.66
N ALA A 84 27.69 36.94 -61.87
CA ALA A 84 26.57 36.11 -62.34
C ALA A 84 26.94 34.61 -62.46
N PRO A 85 25.94 33.71 -62.49
CA PRO A 85 26.05 32.41 -63.15
C PRO A 85 25.18 32.32 -64.43
N THR A 86 25.55 31.42 -65.33
CA THR A 86 25.03 31.29 -66.70
C THR A 86 23.77 30.40 -66.81
N VAL A 87 22.90 30.70 -67.79
CA VAL A 87 21.67 29.96 -68.15
C VAL A 87 21.84 29.25 -69.49
N VAL A 88 21.39 27.98 -69.60
CA VAL A 88 20.94 27.26 -70.83
C VAL A 88 20.01 26.12 -70.34
N THR A 89 18.67 26.25 -70.35
CA THR A 89 17.69 25.69 -71.32
C THR A 89 17.90 24.22 -71.74
N GLY A 90 16.89 23.35 -71.81
CA GLY A 90 15.44 23.50 -71.61
C GLY A 90 14.71 22.15 -71.69
N THR A 91 13.38 22.15 -71.50
CA THR A 91 12.49 20.96 -71.56
C THR A 91 12.01 20.72 -73.02
N PRO A 92 11.40 19.56 -73.36
CA PRO A 92 9.95 19.40 -73.12
C PRO A 92 9.44 17.96 -72.78
N MET A 93 8.51 17.93 -71.81
CA MET A 93 7.20 17.24 -71.86
C MET A 93 7.06 15.71 -72.05
N SER A 94 6.54 15.05 -71.00
CA SER A 94 5.40 14.09 -71.09
C SER A 94 4.73 13.90 -69.71
N ALA A 95 3.50 13.39 -69.70
CA ALA A 95 2.48 13.61 -68.67
C ALA A 95 2.37 12.47 -67.60
N PRO A 96 1.45 12.53 -66.61
CA PRO A 96 1.55 11.80 -65.34
C PRO A 96 1.02 10.35 -65.37
N ALA A 97 1.38 9.55 -64.35
CA ALA A 97 0.87 8.20 -64.16
C ALA A 97 0.53 7.87 -62.68
N THR A 98 -0.77 7.91 -62.36
CA THR A 98 -1.46 7.13 -61.32
C THR A 98 -2.92 6.93 -61.80
N PRO A 99 -3.71 5.96 -61.27
CA PRO A 99 -3.43 4.98 -60.21
C PRO A 99 -3.58 3.52 -60.68
N ALA A 100 -3.23 2.55 -59.83
CA ALA A 100 -3.59 1.14 -60.00
C ALA A 100 -4.54 0.69 -58.88
N VAL A 101 -5.73 0.22 -59.27
CA VAL A 101 -6.78 -0.28 -58.36
C VAL A 101 -6.75 -1.80 -58.37
N GLY A 102 -6.66 -2.41 -57.18
CA GLY A 102 -6.90 -3.84 -56.97
C GLY A 102 -8.41 -4.13 -56.74
N PRO A 103 -8.89 -5.36 -57.03
CA PRO A 103 -10.33 -5.61 -57.18
C PRO A 103 -11.11 -5.62 -55.86
N ALA A 104 -12.33 -5.08 -55.92
CA ALA A 104 -13.28 -5.09 -54.81
C ALA A 104 -13.96 -6.45 -54.62
N VAL A 105 -14.19 -6.83 -53.36
CA VAL A 105 -15.08 -7.94 -52.98
C VAL A 105 -16.50 -7.37 -52.80
N PRO A 106 -17.56 -7.98 -53.36
CA PRO A 106 -18.90 -7.43 -53.31
C PRO A 106 -19.54 -7.60 -51.92
N ALA A 107 -20.15 -6.53 -51.42
CA ALA A 107 -21.05 -6.61 -50.27
C ALA A 107 -22.40 -7.23 -50.67
N GLY A 108 -22.78 -8.33 -50.01
CA GLY A 108 -24.05 -9.03 -50.21
C GLY A 108 -25.04 -8.74 -49.08
N SER A 109 -26.27 -8.42 -49.47
CA SER A 109 -27.47 -8.12 -48.69
C SER A 109 -27.70 -8.88 -47.37
N LEU A 110 -28.15 -8.14 -46.34
CA LEU A 110 -28.88 -8.65 -45.16
C LEU A 110 -30.23 -9.27 -45.55
N PRO A 111 -30.60 -10.44 -45.00
CA PRO A 111 -31.99 -10.85 -44.79
C PRO A 111 -32.46 -10.55 -43.36
N ALA A 112 -33.74 -10.21 -43.21
CA ALA A 112 -34.35 -9.91 -41.91
C ALA A 112 -35.12 -11.10 -41.32
N TYR A 113 -35.24 -11.11 -39.99
CA TYR A 113 -36.34 -11.67 -39.18
C TYR A 113 -36.80 -13.13 -39.38
N GLY A 114 -36.63 -13.93 -38.31
CA GLY A 114 -37.54 -15.05 -37.99
C GLY A 114 -36.87 -16.40 -37.75
N SER A 115 -37.39 -17.14 -36.75
CA SER A 115 -37.06 -18.53 -36.38
C SER A 115 -35.67 -18.79 -35.77
N ASP A 116 -35.50 -19.65 -34.76
CA ASP A 116 -36.46 -20.15 -33.75
C ASP A 116 -35.66 -20.66 -32.51
N LEU A 117 -36.31 -20.78 -31.36
CA LEU A 117 -35.73 -21.17 -30.08
C LEU A 117 -35.44 -22.68 -29.99
N ARG A 118 -34.18 -23.12 -30.15
CA ARG A 118 -33.67 -24.35 -29.50
C ARG A 118 -32.19 -24.24 -29.09
N PRO A 119 -31.83 -24.42 -27.81
CA PRO A 119 -30.43 -24.59 -27.42
C PRO A 119 -29.91 -25.96 -27.88
N SER A 120 -28.65 -26.02 -28.33
CA SER A 120 -27.98 -27.29 -28.63
C SER A 120 -27.59 -27.99 -27.33
N VAL A 121 -28.08 -29.21 -27.13
CA VAL A 121 -27.62 -30.10 -26.07
C VAL A 121 -26.22 -30.62 -26.44
N VAL A 122 -25.21 -30.22 -25.67
CA VAL A 122 -23.92 -30.92 -25.64
C VAL A 122 -24.07 -32.13 -24.72
N ALA A 123 -23.79 -33.33 -25.24
CA ALA A 123 -23.90 -34.57 -24.48
C ALA A 123 -22.79 -34.68 -23.42
N ALA A 124 -23.15 -35.15 -22.23
CA ALA A 124 -22.20 -35.41 -21.16
C ALA A 124 -21.32 -36.64 -21.49
N GLY A 125 -20.00 -36.49 -21.34
CA GLY A 125 -19.06 -37.61 -21.35
C GLY A 125 -19.15 -38.44 -20.06
N PRO A 126 -18.80 -39.74 -20.09
CA PRO A 126 -19.04 -40.66 -18.98
C PRO A 126 -18.07 -40.44 -17.81
N THR A 127 -18.60 -40.60 -16.59
CA THR A 127 -17.81 -40.66 -15.36
C THR A 127 -17.17 -42.05 -15.18
N PRO A 128 -15.90 -42.15 -14.75
CA PRO A 128 -15.37 -43.41 -14.24
C PRO A 128 -15.94 -43.67 -12.84
N SER A 129 -16.42 -44.90 -12.62
CA SER A 129 -17.02 -45.32 -11.34
C SER A 129 -15.99 -45.58 -10.25
N ALA A 130 -16.42 -45.43 -9.00
CA ALA A 130 -15.63 -45.72 -7.82
C ALA A 130 -15.24 -47.21 -7.71
N VAL A 131 -14.04 -47.48 -7.21
CA VAL A 131 -13.62 -48.80 -6.75
C VAL A 131 -13.92 -48.92 -5.26
N ALA A 132 -14.75 -49.90 -4.88
CA ALA A 132 -15.01 -50.23 -3.49
C ALA A 132 -13.95 -51.25 -2.98
N GLY A 133 -13.37 -50.96 -1.80
CA GLY A 133 -12.50 -51.85 -1.03
C GLY A 133 -12.97 -51.88 0.44
N PRO A 134 -12.69 -52.96 1.19
CA PRO A 134 -13.56 -53.37 2.30
C PRO A 134 -13.41 -52.57 3.59
N VAL A 135 -14.52 -52.48 4.33
CA VAL A 135 -14.56 -51.94 5.69
C VAL A 135 -14.05 -52.97 6.69
N SER A 136 -13.22 -52.54 7.63
CA SER A 136 -13.10 -53.15 8.96
C SER A 136 -12.48 -52.16 9.92
N GLY A 137 -13.09 -51.98 11.10
CA GLY A 137 -12.78 -50.87 12.00
C GLY A 137 -11.91 -51.28 13.19
N ALA A 138 -11.09 -50.32 13.65
CA ALA A 138 -10.68 -50.18 15.05
C ALA A 138 -10.22 -48.73 15.28
N ALA A 139 -10.58 -48.13 16.42
CA ALA A 139 -10.05 -46.83 16.81
C ALA A 139 -8.63 -47.00 17.35
N VAL A 140 -7.68 -46.19 16.86
CA VAL A 140 -6.28 -46.20 17.30
C VAL A 140 -5.93 -44.84 17.90
N ALA A 141 -5.55 -44.84 19.18
CA ALA A 141 -5.05 -43.66 19.87
C ALA A 141 -3.59 -43.38 19.50
N PRO A 142 -3.13 -42.11 19.47
CA PRO A 142 -1.75 -41.79 19.15
C PRO A 142 -0.82 -42.16 20.30
N SER A 143 0.21 -42.96 19.99
CA SER A 143 1.39 -43.13 20.86
C SER A 143 2.49 -42.17 20.44
N ALA A 144 3.28 -41.69 21.40
CA ALA A 144 4.29 -40.65 21.17
C ALA A 144 5.57 -41.18 20.49
N SER A 145 6.16 -40.34 19.63
CA SER A 145 7.47 -40.60 18.99
C SER A 145 8.64 -40.47 19.99
N SER A 146 9.78 -41.11 19.69
CA SER A 146 10.93 -41.27 20.60
C SER A 146 12.26 -40.73 20.06
N SER A 147 13.17 -40.40 20.99
CA SER A 147 14.65 -40.29 20.85
C SER A 147 15.26 -39.02 20.19
N PRO A 148 16.54 -38.66 20.46
CA PRO A 148 17.63 -39.51 21.00
C PRO A 148 18.54 -38.99 22.17
N SER A 149 19.05 -39.96 22.93
CA SER A 149 20.41 -40.17 23.50
C SER A 149 21.42 -39.02 23.75
N ALA A 150 21.99 -38.96 24.97
CA ALA A 150 23.45 -39.00 25.24
C ALA A 150 23.82 -39.13 26.75
N GLY A 151 24.78 -40.02 27.08
CA GLY A 151 25.65 -39.91 28.27
C GLY A 151 25.22 -40.55 29.61
N GLY A 152 25.94 -41.60 30.06
CA GLY A 152 25.91 -42.13 31.44
C GLY A 152 26.95 -41.46 32.37
N PRO A 153 27.34 -42.03 33.55
CA PRO A 153 27.17 -43.45 33.95
C PRO A 153 26.68 -43.75 35.39
N LEU A 154 25.98 -44.89 35.51
CA LEU A 154 26.10 -45.95 36.53
C LEU A 154 26.48 -45.61 38.00
N VAL A 155 25.51 -45.77 38.93
CA VAL A 155 25.57 -46.73 40.06
C VAL A 155 24.19 -46.90 40.72
N SER A 156 23.78 -48.16 40.95
CA SER A 156 22.61 -48.49 41.79
C SER A 156 23.05 -48.88 43.22
N PRO A 157 22.33 -48.46 44.27
CA PRO A 157 22.33 -49.17 45.54
C PRO A 157 21.32 -50.33 45.49
N VAL A 158 21.72 -51.50 46.00
CA VAL A 158 20.83 -52.65 46.15
C VAL A 158 19.98 -52.48 47.41
N GLU A 159 18.68 -52.78 47.33
CA GLU A 159 17.88 -52.95 48.55
C GLU A 159 18.36 -54.21 49.28
N ARG A 160 18.67 -54.07 50.58
CA ARG A 160 18.88 -55.21 51.47
C ARG A 160 17.95 -55.07 52.66
N THR A 161 16.92 -55.91 52.68
CA THR A 161 15.98 -56.07 53.79
C THR A 161 16.71 -56.49 55.06
N ALA A 162 16.44 -55.77 56.15
CA ALA A 162 16.80 -56.17 57.51
C ALA A 162 15.59 -55.91 58.41
N SER A 163 14.90 -56.97 58.82
CA SER A 163 13.84 -56.89 59.82
C SER A 163 14.45 -56.56 61.18
N GLY A 164 14.13 -55.39 61.73
CA GLY A 164 14.59 -54.94 63.04
C GLY A 164 13.45 -54.30 63.82
N THR A 165 12.90 -55.04 64.78
CA THR A 165 11.78 -54.59 65.62
C THR A 165 12.27 -53.69 66.75
N THR A 166 12.04 -52.38 66.66
CA THR A 166 12.09 -51.48 67.84
C THR A 166 11.01 -50.42 67.82
N THR A 167 10.35 -50.29 68.96
CA THR A 167 9.25 -49.36 69.27
C THR A 167 9.67 -47.88 69.25
N GLY A 168 8.78 -47.03 68.74
CA GLY A 168 8.70 -45.61 69.14
C GLY A 168 9.36 -44.60 68.19
N GLY A 169 8.62 -43.55 67.83
CA GLY A 169 9.14 -42.36 67.15
C GLY A 169 8.55 -42.10 65.76
N GLN A 170 7.32 -41.59 65.70
CA GLN A 170 6.92 -40.77 64.55
C GLN A 170 7.79 -39.52 64.52
N VAL A 171 8.67 -39.40 63.53
CA VAL A 171 9.28 -38.13 63.11
C VAL A 171 8.93 -37.96 61.63
N GLY A 172 8.22 -36.88 61.33
CA GLY A 172 7.44 -36.79 60.09
C GLY A 172 8.29 -36.64 58.84
N ALA A 173 8.09 -37.55 57.87
CA ALA A 173 8.36 -37.29 56.46
C ALA A 173 7.31 -36.34 55.87
N SER A 174 7.16 -35.15 56.47
CA SER A 174 6.21 -34.11 56.05
C SER A 174 6.78 -33.24 54.93
N GLY A 175 7.39 -33.89 53.93
CA GLY A 175 7.84 -33.28 52.66
C GLY A 175 6.66 -33.00 51.73
N THR A 176 5.73 -32.17 52.21
CA THR A 176 4.62 -31.50 51.50
C THR A 176 4.21 -32.05 50.12
N PRO A 177 3.13 -32.87 50.01
CA PRO A 177 2.42 -33.04 48.75
C PRO A 177 1.93 -31.70 48.15
N MET A 178 1.78 -30.69 49.01
CA MET A 178 1.49 -29.30 48.64
C MET A 178 2.57 -28.68 47.74
N ALA A 179 3.86 -29.03 47.90
CA ALA A 179 4.93 -28.49 47.05
C ALA A 179 4.89 -29.08 45.63
N ALA A 180 4.61 -30.39 45.51
CA ALA A 180 4.39 -31.04 44.22
C ALA A 180 3.11 -30.52 43.54
N ALA A 181 2.04 -30.29 44.30
CA ALA A 181 0.81 -29.68 43.79
C ALA A 181 1.04 -28.24 43.31
N SER A 182 1.77 -27.41 44.06
CA SER A 182 2.13 -26.04 43.65
C SER A 182 3.03 -26.03 42.41
N ALA A 183 4.00 -26.94 42.30
CA ALA A 183 4.81 -27.07 41.10
C ALA A 183 3.97 -27.47 39.88
N ALA A 184 3.09 -28.46 40.01
CA ALA A 184 2.17 -28.87 38.94
C ALA A 184 1.20 -27.74 38.54
N SER A 185 0.67 -26.99 39.51
CA SER A 185 -0.19 -25.83 39.26
C SER A 185 0.55 -24.67 38.58
N ALA A 186 1.82 -24.45 38.93
CA ALA A 186 2.67 -23.46 38.26
C ALA A 186 2.95 -23.86 36.81
N THR A 187 3.25 -25.14 36.55
CA THR A 187 3.43 -25.67 35.18
C THR A 187 2.13 -25.57 34.36
N SER A 188 0.97 -25.91 34.92
CA SER A 188 -0.31 -25.76 34.21
C SER A 188 -0.69 -24.29 33.97
N GLY A 189 -0.41 -23.40 34.93
CA GLY A 189 -0.62 -21.96 34.77
C GLY A 189 0.27 -21.35 33.69
N ALA A 190 1.55 -21.77 33.63
CA ALA A 190 2.48 -21.37 32.58
C ALA A 190 2.04 -21.88 31.19
N ALA A 191 1.57 -23.13 31.09
CA ALA A 191 1.04 -23.68 29.85
C ALA A 191 -0.22 -22.93 29.37
N ALA A 192 -1.16 -22.61 30.28
CA ALA A 192 -2.33 -21.81 29.95
C ALA A 192 -1.95 -20.40 29.50
N GLY A 193 -1.01 -19.74 30.19
CA GLY A 193 -0.49 -18.43 29.80
C GLY A 193 0.17 -18.43 28.41
N ALA A 194 0.93 -19.48 28.07
CA ALA A 194 1.55 -19.62 26.76
C ALA A 194 0.52 -19.81 25.63
N VAL A 195 -0.57 -20.55 25.86
CA VAL A 195 -1.68 -20.68 24.90
C VAL A 195 -2.37 -19.33 24.71
N SER A 196 -2.70 -18.61 25.79
CA SER A 196 -3.31 -17.28 25.72
C SER A 196 -2.43 -16.27 24.96
N ALA A 197 -1.12 -16.27 25.21
CA ALA A 197 -0.16 -15.41 24.51
C ALA A 197 -0.11 -15.72 23.00
N ARG A 198 -0.09 -17.00 22.62
CA ARG A 198 -0.13 -17.42 21.21
C ARG A 198 -1.42 -16.98 20.52
N THR A 199 -2.58 -17.14 21.15
CA THR A 199 -3.86 -16.69 20.59
C THR A 199 -3.92 -15.17 20.46
N ALA A 200 -3.39 -14.42 21.44
CA ALA A 200 -3.33 -12.96 21.37
C ALA A 200 -2.42 -12.46 20.23
N GLU A 201 -1.28 -13.13 20.00
CA GLU A 201 -0.39 -12.79 18.88
C GLU A 201 -1.03 -13.15 17.52
N GLN A 202 -1.69 -14.30 17.41
CA GLN A 202 -2.42 -14.67 16.20
C GLN A 202 -3.48 -13.62 15.83
N GLN A 203 -4.30 -13.21 16.81
CA GLN A 203 -5.29 -12.13 16.64
C GLN A 203 -4.64 -10.77 16.33
N ARG A 204 -3.43 -10.50 16.85
CA ARG A 204 -2.66 -9.29 16.50
C ARG A 204 -2.26 -9.31 15.03
N LEU A 205 -1.72 -10.43 14.53
CA LEU A 205 -1.34 -10.59 13.12
C LEU A 205 -2.57 -10.48 12.20
N GLU A 206 -3.69 -11.11 12.55
CA GLU A 206 -4.96 -11.01 11.81
C GLU A 206 -5.43 -9.55 11.69
N ARG A 207 -5.45 -8.79 12.79
CA ARG A 207 -5.80 -7.36 12.77
C ARG A 207 -4.86 -6.50 11.92
N LEU A 208 -3.58 -6.85 11.81
CA LEU A 208 -2.61 -6.16 10.95
C LEU A 208 -2.88 -6.44 9.46
N VAL A 209 -3.18 -7.70 9.12
CA VAL A 209 -3.56 -8.11 7.75
C VAL A 209 -4.88 -7.45 7.35
N ASP A 210 -5.92 -7.57 8.18
CA ASP A 210 -7.23 -6.95 7.92
C ASP A 210 -7.14 -5.43 7.74
N ALA A 211 -6.21 -4.75 8.44
CA ALA A 211 -6.04 -3.32 8.34
C ALA A 211 -5.47 -2.85 6.99
N VAL A 212 -4.69 -3.67 6.30
CA VAL A 212 -4.23 -3.38 4.93
C VAL A 212 -5.16 -3.96 3.87
N ALA A 213 -5.72 -5.14 4.11
CA ALA A 213 -6.71 -5.76 3.23
C ALA A 213 -8.00 -4.93 3.13
N ARG A 214 -8.43 -4.22 4.19
CA ARG A 214 -9.54 -3.24 4.10
C ARG A 214 -9.23 -2.05 3.19
N GLN A 215 -7.96 -1.71 2.97
CA GLN A 215 -7.56 -0.62 2.07
C GLN A 215 -7.47 -1.11 0.62
N GLU A 216 -7.08 -2.36 0.40
CA GLU A 216 -7.06 -2.99 -0.91
C GLU A 216 -7.35 -4.50 -0.82
N PRO A 217 -8.62 -4.90 -0.90
CA PRO A 217 -9.03 -6.30 -0.74
C PRO A 217 -8.77 -7.14 -2.00
N ARG A 218 -8.45 -6.53 -3.15
CA ARG A 218 -8.16 -7.27 -4.40
C ARG A 218 -6.85 -8.07 -4.36
N LEU A 219 -6.00 -7.82 -3.37
CA LEU A 219 -4.66 -8.41 -3.25
C LEU A 219 -4.60 -9.48 -2.16
N SER A 220 -3.74 -10.49 -2.34
CA SER A 220 -3.30 -11.33 -1.24
C SER A 220 -2.45 -10.52 -0.26
N TRP A 221 -2.65 -10.75 1.04
CA TRP A 221 -1.85 -10.16 2.10
C TRP A 221 -1.43 -11.22 3.11
N ALA A 222 -0.25 -11.07 3.71
CA ALA A 222 0.12 -11.85 4.90
C ALA A 222 1.00 -11.06 5.86
N ALA A 223 0.86 -11.35 7.15
CA ALA A 223 1.73 -10.86 8.20
C ALA A 223 2.25 -12.03 9.04
N GLY A 224 3.50 -11.96 9.48
CA GLY A 224 4.10 -13.03 10.27
C GLY A 224 5.15 -12.54 11.25
N LEU A 225 5.20 -13.18 12.43
CA LEU A 225 6.19 -12.89 13.46
C LEU A 225 7.45 -13.72 13.21
N ARG A 226 8.61 -13.07 13.12
CA ARG A 226 9.92 -13.72 12.99
C ARG A 226 10.29 -14.53 14.23
N GLU A 227 11.27 -15.42 14.08
CA GLU A 227 11.83 -16.23 15.18
C GLU A 227 12.47 -15.39 16.32
N ASP A 228 12.80 -14.12 16.05
CA ASP A 228 13.24 -13.15 17.06
C ASP A 228 12.14 -12.70 18.03
N GLY A 229 10.87 -13.06 17.78
CA GLY A 229 9.71 -12.71 18.60
C GLY A 229 9.34 -11.22 18.62
N THR A 230 9.94 -10.38 17.76
CA THR A 230 9.75 -8.92 17.77
C THR A 230 9.49 -8.33 16.38
N THR A 231 10.13 -8.85 15.34
CA THR A 231 9.99 -8.38 13.96
C THR A 231 8.71 -8.95 13.34
N THR A 232 7.70 -8.11 13.20
CA THR A 232 6.49 -8.45 12.42
C THR A 232 6.70 -8.07 10.96
N LEU A 233 6.81 -9.06 10.07
CA LEU A 233 6.87 -8.84 8.62
C LEU A 233 5.44 -8.66 8.06
N LEU A 234 5.26 -7.76 7.09
CA LEU A 234 4.06 -7.65 6.26
C LEU A 234 4.41 -7.77 4.78
N VAL A 235 3.63 -8.54 4.01
CA VAL A 235 3.85 -8.79 2.58
C VAL A 235 2.55 -8.78 1.77
N THR A 236 2.69 -8.46 0.48
CA THR A 236 1.79 -8.85 -0.60
C THR A 236 2.62 -9.46 -1.73
N ASP A 237 2.03 -10.38 -2.48
CA ASP A 237 2.67 -11.07 -3.60
C ASP A 237 2.70 -10.25 -4.90
N LEU A 238 1.86 -9.20 -5.00
CA LEU A 238 1.70 -8.29 -6.15
C LEU A 238 3.00 -8.03 -6.92
N ALA A 239 4.08 -7.64 -6.24
CA ALA A 239 5.41 -7.56 -6.84
C ALA A 239 6.51 -8.10 -5.91
N GLY A 240 6.27 -9.28 -5.31
CA GLY A 240 7.26 -10.01 -4.51
C GLY A 240 7.70 -9.29 -3.24
N GLY A 241 6.78 -8.57 -2.58
CA GLY A 241 7.01 -7.83 -1.32
C GLY A 241 6.96 -6.31 -1.41
N TRP A 242 6.83 -5.71 -2.61
CA TRP A 242 6.53 -4.29 -2.73
C TRP A 242 5.11 -3.97 -2.26
N ILE A 243 4.96 -2.89 -1.50
CA ILE A 243 3.67 -2.40 -1.02
C ILE A 243 3.27 -1.16 -1.84
N PRO A 244 2.10 -1.14 -2.49
CA PRO A 244 1.59 0.01 -3.23
C PRO A 244 1.55 1.33 -2.41
N PRO A 245 1.60 2.50 -3.08
CA PRO A 245 1.67 3.80 -2.41
C PRO A 245 0.38 4.18 -1.65
N HIS A 246 -0.79 3.69 -2.11
CA HIS A 246 -2.08 4.01 -1.48
C HIS A 246 -2.31 3.26 -0.15
N ILE A 247 -1.50 2.24 0.14
CA ILE A 247 -1.62 1.42 1.35
C ILE A 247 -0.87 2.08 2.50
N ARG A 248 -1.62 2.50 3.51
CA ARG A 248 -1.10 3.03 4.77
C ARG A 248 -0.75 1.88 5.70
N LEU A 249 0.49 1.87 6.17
CA LEU A 249 1.04 0.75 6.93
C LEU A 249 0.71 0.85 8.44
N PRO A 250 0.30 -0.25 9.09
CA PRO A 250 0.21 -0.31 10.55
C PRO A 250 1.55 -0.01 11.24
N ALA A 251 1.50 0.51 12.46
CA ALA A 251 2.69 0.73 13.27
C ALA A 251 3.51 -0.57 13.48
N ASN A 252 4.83 -0.42 13.57
CA ASN A 252 5.79 -1.49 13.92
C ASN A 252 5.84 -2.71 12.97
N VAL A 253 5.34 -2.58 11.73
CA VAL A 253 5.60 -3.58 10.67
C VAL A 253 6.93 -3.34 9.98
N THR A 254 7.56 -4.42 9.54
CA THR A 254 8.74 -4.45 8.67
C THR A 254 8.33 -4.98 7.29
N LEU A 255 9.00 -4.53 6.24
CA LEU A 255 8.77 -4.99 4.86
C LEU A 255 9.90 -5.89 4.38
N LEU A 256 9.65 -6.67 3.34
CA LEU A 256 10.74 -7.36 2.63
C LEU A 256 11.68 -6.35 1.98
N GLU A 257 12.97 -6.67 1.95
CA GLU A 257 13.94 -5.89 1.17
C GLU A 257 13.67 -6.04 -0.34
N PRO A 258 13.94 -5.01 -1.16
CA PRO A 258 13.88 -5.08 -2.61
C PRO A 258 14.86 -6.14 -3.14
N THR A 259 14.33 -7.27 -3.61
CA THR A 259 15.12 -8.41 -4.12
C THR A 259 14.31 -9.16 -5.15
N ALA A 260 14.97 -9.71 -6.17
CA ALA A 260 14.29 -10.50 -7.20
C ALA A 260 13.76 -11.81 -6.60
N ARG A 261 12.45 -12.02 -6.73
CA ARG A 261 11.73 -13.25 -6.29
C ARG A 261 10.97 -13.82 -7.49
N ARG A 262 10.56 -15.10 -7.42
CA ARG A 262 9.72 -15.73 -8.48
C ARG A 262 8.35 -15.02 -8.53
N ARG A 263 7.57 -15.19 -9.61
CA ARG A 263 6.28 -14.46 -9.75
C ARG A 263 5.14 -15.12 -8.99
N ASP A 264 5.20 -16.44 -8.95
CA ASP A 264 4.25 -17.39 -8.42
C ASP A 264 4.59 -17.81 -6.98
N VAL A 265 5.22 -16.92 -6.20
CA VAL A 265 5.47 -17.15 -4.77
C VAL A 265 4.25 -16.67 -4.01
N SER A 266 3.60 -17.55 -3.23
CA SER A 266 2.46 -17.16 -2.40
C SER A 266 2.86 -16.15 -1.32
N VAL A 267 1.91 -15.39 -0.79
CA VAL A 267 2.16 -14.52 0.37
C VAL A 267 2.69 -15.27 1.59
N VAL A 268 2.30 -16.54 1.77
CA VAL A 268 2.80 -17.39 2.87
C VAL A 268 4.26 -17.77 2.65
N ASP A 269 4.64 -18.15 1.42
CA ASP A 269 6.03 -18.45 1.07
C ASP A 269 6.92 -17.19 1.13
N LEU A 270 6.37 -16.01 0.82
CA LEU A 270 7.07 -14.73 0.96
C LEU A 270 7.38 -14.36 2.42
N LEU A 271 6.61 -14.86 3.39
CA LEU A 271 6.96 -14.69 4.81
C LEU A 271 8.27 -15.42 5.14
N GLY A 272 8.49 -16.63 4.60
CA GLY A 272 9.63 -17.47 4.97
C GLY A 272 9.54 -17.98 6.41
N ALA A 273 10.66 -18.03 7.15
CA ALA A 273 10.67 -18.50 8.54
C ALA A 273 9.93 -17.54 9.49
N VAL A 274 8.80 -18.00 10.03
CA VAL A 274 7.94 -17.30 10.99
C VAL A 274 7.38 -18.27 12.03
N VAL A 275 7.16 -17.79 13.26
CA VAL A 275 6.62 -18.58 14.39
C VAL A 275 5.11 -18.48 14.53
N ALA A 276 4.50 -17.48 13.89
CA ALA A 276 3.06 -17.28 13.76
C ALA A 276 2.79 -16.48 12.47
N ALA A 277 1.64 -16.70 11.84
CA ALA A 277 1.26 -16.05 10.59
C ALA A 277 -0.26 -15.87 10.46
N ALA A 278 -0.66 -14.78 9.84
CA ALA A 278 -2.02 -14.55 9.34
C ALA A 278 -1.94 -14.21 7.85
N ALA A 279 -2.97 -14.59 7.09
CA ALA A 279 -3.08 -14.31 5.67
C ALA A 279 -4.52 -13.97 5.29
N HIS A 280 -4.66 -13.19 4.21
CA HIS A 280 -5.92 -12.82 3.58
C HIS A 280 -5.85 -13.17 2.10
N GLU A 281 -6.85 -13.92 1.65
CA GLU A 281 -7.03 -14.31 0.25
C GLU A 281 -7.72 -13.19 -0.55
N PRO A 282 -7.39 -12.99 -1.83
CA PRO A 282 -7.98 -11.95 -2.67
C PRO A 282 -9.52 -11.94 -2.65
N ASN A 283 -10.09 -10.79 -2.34
CA ASN A 283 -11.52 -10.50 -2.25
C ASN A 283 -12.27 -11.30 -1.16
N ALA A 284 -11.55 -11.87 -0.18
CA ALA A 284 -12.19 -12.45 1.00
C ALA A 284 -12.94 -11.37 1.78
N TYR A 285 -14.05 -11.74 2.43
CA TYR A 285 -14.83 -10.81 3.24
C TYR A 285 -14.04 -10.37 4.48
N ILE A 286 -14.06 -9.06 4.76
CA ILE A 286 -13.43 -8.46 5.95
C ILE A 286 -14.51 -7.72 6.73
N GLY A 287 -14.54 -7.91 8.05
CA GLY A 287 -15.41 -7.15 8.94
C GLY A 287 -15.00 -5.67 9.07
N GLU A 288 -15.97 -4.84 9.46
CA GLU A 288 -15.73 -3.44 9.85
C GLU A 288 -14.62 -3.33 10.92
N PRO A 289 -13.81 -2.27 10.90
CA PRO A 289 -12.72 -2.11 11.86
C PRO A 289 -13.25 -1.99 13.30
N GLY A 290 -12.79 -2.88 14.17
CA GLY A 290 -13.07 -2.83 15.61
C GLY A 290 -12.36 -1.68 16.32
N PRO A 291 -12.70 -1.42 17.60
CA PRO A 291 -12.02 -0.40 18.43
C PRO A 291 -10.55 -0.73 18.71
N ASP A 292 -10.13 -1.97 18.44
CA ASP A 292 -8.78 -2.52 18.55
C ASP A 292 -8.03 -2.58 17.20
N ALA A 293 -8.56 -1.94 16.15
CA ALA A 293 -7.88 -1.80 14.87
C ALA A 293 -6.53 -1.05 15.03
N PRO A 294 -5.44 -1.50 14.36
CA PRO A 294 -4.12 -0.94 14.54
C PRO A 294 -3.98 0.45 13.89
N LEU A 295 -3.17 1.32 14.50
CA LEU A 295 -2.90 2.66 13.98
C LEU A 295 -2.04 2.61 12.70
N LEU A 296 -2.50 3.28 11.65
CA LEU A 296 -1.86 3.32 10.32
C LEU A 296 -0.75 4.40 10.23
N SER A 297 0.26 4.28 11.07
CA SER A 297 1.37 5.24 11.23
C SER A 297 2.76 4.70 10.88
N GLY A 298 2.87 3.44 10.42
CA GLY A 298 4.14 2.76 10.18
C GLY A 298 4.85 3.09 8.86
N ASP A 299 4.21 3.83 7.94
CA ASP A 299 4.72 4.07 6.58
C ASP A 299 6.17 4.57 6.54
N ARG A 300 6.50 5.59 7.35
CA ARG A 300 7.83 6.18 7.36
C ARG A 300 8.88 5.19 7.83
N SER A 301 8.65 4.48 8.95
CA SER A 301 9.61 3.52 9.48
C SER A 301 9.79 2.31 8.56
N ALA A 302 8.69 1.77 8.05
CA ALA A 302 8.68 0.55 7.25
C ALA A 302 9.29 0.75 5.85
N ARG A 303 9.00 1.88 5.19
CA ARG A 303 9.47 2.17 3.82
C ARG A 303 10.88 2.78 3.80
N SER A 304 11.33 3.45 4.86
CA SER A 304 12.71 3.98 4.96
C SER A 304 13.80 2.91 5.13
N ALA A 305 13.42 1.65 5.42
CA ALA A 305 14.35 0.53 5.53
C ALA A 305 14.91 0.04 4.17
N ALA A 306 14.36 0.52 3.04
CA ALA A 306 14.87 0.16 1.73
C ALA A 306 16.32 0.66 1.51
N PRO A 307 17.19 -0.14 0.85
CA PRO A 307 18.54 0.30 0.48
C PRO A 307 18.53 1.62 -0.27
N GLN A 308 19.54 2.46 -0.03
CA GLN A 308 19.69 3.73 -0.75
C GLN A 308 20.06 3.47 -2.20
N VAL A 309 19.40 4.18 -3.12
CA VAL A 309 19.71 4.18 -4.55
C VAL A 309 20.76 5.25 -4.83
N ASP A 310 21.92 4.83 -5.33
CA ASP A 310 22.98 5.74 -5.75
C ASP A 310 22.47 6.75 -6.78
N GLU A 311 22.81 8.02 -6.56
CA GLU A 311 22.39 9.15 -7.39
C GLU A 311 20.88 9.12 -7.74
N LEU A 312 20.02 8.91 -6.73
CA LEU A 312 18.56 8.77 -6.86
C LEU A 312 17.92 9.68 -7.93
N GLY A 313 18.30 10.97 -7.95
CA GLY A 313 17.80 11.95 -8.92
C GLY A 313 18.17 11.61 -10.37
N PRO A 314 19.46 11.64 -10.76
CA PRO A 314 19.93 11.16 -12.06
C PRO A 314 19.39 9.77 -12.44
N THR A 315 19.40 8.82 -11.51
CA THR A 315 18.92 7.44 -11.73
C THR A 315 17.43 7.40 -12.07
N LEU A 316 16.59 8.18 -11.39
CA LEU A 316 15.16 8.30 -11.69
C LEU A 316 14.91 8.95 -13.06
N VAL A 317 15.58 10.06 -13.36
CA VAL A 317 15.42 10.76 -14.66
C VAL A 317 15.83 9.85 -15.81
N GLU A 318 16.92 9.11 -15.67
CA GLU A 318 17.39 8.17 -16.70
C GLU A 318 16.47 6.95 -16.85
N ALA A 319 15.94 6.42 -15.74
CA ALA A 319 14.95 5.33 -15.77
C ALA A 319 13.67 5.76 -16.50
N VAL A 320 13.13 6.93 -16.17
CA VAL A 320 11.97 7.54 -16.85
C VAL A 320 12.27 7.75 -18.34
N ARG A 321 13.40 8.36 -18.69
CA ARG A 321 13.80 8.63 -20.09
C ARG A 321 13.93 7.37 -20.96
N ARG A 322 14.29 6.23 -20.36
CA ARG A 322 14.39 4.92 -21.06
C ARG A 322 13.07 4.14 -21.12
N ARG A 323 12.02 4.61 -20.45
CA ARG A 323 10.76 3.86 -20.31
C ARG A 323 9.80 4.18 -21.46
N ASP A 324 9.83 3.34 -22.48
CA ASP A 324 8.80 3.34 -23.53
C ASP A 324 7.43 3.02 -22.93
N GLY A 325 6.40 3.76 -23.34
CA GLY A 325 5.02 3.61 -22.86
C GLY A 325 4.63 4.49 -21.66
N LEU A 326 5.59 5.01 -20.90
CA LEU A 326 5.30 5.84 -19.72
C LEU A 326 4.51 7.12 -20.10
N PRO A 327 3.46 7.51 -19.34
CA PRO A 327 2.66 8.70 -19.64
C PRO A 327 3.52 9.97 -19.83
N ARG A 328 3.22 10.75 -20.87
CA ARG A 328 3.99 11.96 -21.24
C ARG A 328 4.14 12.97 -20.10
N ILE A 329 3.19 13.01 -19.15
CA ILE A 329 3.28 13.85 -17.97
C ILE A 329 4.46 13.46 -17.06
N ALA A 330 4.70 12.17 -16.83
CA ALA A 330 5.83 11.67 -16.04
C ALA A 330 7.17 12.02 -16.71
N GLN A 331 7.25 11.87 -18.04
CA GLN A 331 8.42 12.29 -18.83
C GLN A 331 8.72 13.80 -18.70
N ALA A 332 7.67 14.64 -18.64
CA ALA A 332 7.82 16.09 -18.53
C ALA A 332 8.31 16.54 -17.14
N ILE A 333 7.75 15.96 -16.06
CA ILE A 333 7.95 16.48 -14.70
C ILE A 333 9.02 15.76 -13.87
N ALA A 334 9.52 14.58 -14.30
CA ALA A 334 10.54 13.85 -13.55
C ALA A 334 11.81 14.68 -13.28
N ALA A 335 12.33 15.38 -14.31
CA ALA A 335 13.51 16.23 -14.15
C ALA A 335 13.24 17.51 -13.32
N PRO A 336 12.12 18.25 -13.51
CA PRO A 336 11.71 19.32 -12.60
C PRO A 336 11.56 18.91 -11.12
N ALA A 337 10.91 17.77 -10.86
CA ALA A 337 10.72 17.24 -9.50
C ALA A 337 12.05 16.92 -8.83
N VAL A 338 12.95 16.21 -9.52
CA VAL A 338 14.31 15.89 -9.03
C VAL A 338 15.14 17.15 -8.75
N ARG A 339 15.04 18.18 -9.60
CA ARG A 339 15.78 19.44 -9.41
C ARG A 339 15.13 20.40 -8.41
N LYS A 340 13.94 20.06 -7.89
CA LYS A 340 13.09 20.94 -7.06
C LYS A 340 12.84 22.32 -7.69
N THR A 341 12.67 22.38 -9.02
CA THR A 341 12.39 23.64 -9.74
C THR A 341 10.91 24.03 -9.75
N GLY A 342 10.06 23.27 -9.07
CA GLY A 342 8.60 23.39 -9.12
C GLY A 342 7.99 22.53 -10.23
N VAL A 343 6.74 22.11 -9.98
CA VAL A 343 5.83 21.43 -10.91
C VAL A 343 4.48 22.13 -10.76
N LEU A 344 3.73 22.34 -11.84
CA LEU A 344 2.43 23.03 -11.76
C LEU A 344 1.37 22.13 -11.10
N GLU A 345 0.43 22.71 -10.35
CA GLU A 345 -0.65 21.94 -9.71
C GLU A 345 -1.47 21.12 -10.72
N SER A 346 -1.70 21.66 -11.92
CA SER A 346 -2.37 20.94 -13.02
C SER A 346 -1.54 19.77 -13.57
N GLU A 347 -0.21 19.84 -13.49
CA GLU A 347 0.69 18.75 -13.87
C GLU A 347 0.73 17.65 -12.80
N THR A 348 0.77 18.05 -11.52
CA THR A 348 0.65 17.14 -10.36
C THR A 348 -0.68 16.39 -10.38
N GLN A 349 -1.79 17.11 -10.60
CA GLN A 349 -3.12 16.50 -10.73
C GLN A 349 -3.17 15.50 -11.90
N LEU A 350 -2.65 15.86 -13.08
CA LEU A 350 -2.59 14.97 -14.23
C LEU A 350 -1.67 13.74 -13.99
N LEU A 351 -0.58 13.88 -13.23
CA LEU A 351 0.24 12.74 -12.80
C LEU A 351 -0.60 11.79 -11.93
N ARG A 352 -1.29 12.32 -10.91
CA ARG A 352 -2.09 11.55 -9.95
C ARG A 352 -3.26 10.83 -10.61
N GLU A 353 -3.97 11.48 -11.54
CA GLU A 353 -5.00 10.84 -12.37
C GLU A 353 -4.45 9.64 -13.16
N ARG A 354 -3.24 9.78 -13.74
CA ARG A 354 -2.59 8.69 -14.49
C ARG A 354 -2.07 7.59 -13.58
N LEU A 355 -1.61 7.93 -12.37
CA LEU A 355 -1.18 6.97 -11.35
C LEU A 355 -2.37 6.11 -10.90
N THR A 356 -3.52 6.71 -10.60
CA THR A 356 -4.76 6.00 -10.28
C THR A 356 -5.22 5.10 -11.43
N ALA A 357 -5.12 5.56 -12.68
CA ALA A 357 -5.47 4.74 -13.84
C ALA A 357 -4.57 3.50 -14.00
N ILE A 358 -3.27 3.62 -13.75
CA ILE A 358 -2.32 2.49 -13.77
C ILE A 358 -2.59 1.55 -12.58
N GLN A 359 -2.79 2.09 -11.38
CA GLN A 359 -3.18 1.34 -10.19
C GLN A 359 -4.41 0.46 -10.48
N GLU A 360 -5.50 1.05 -10.97
CA GLU A 360 -6.71 0.30 -11.30
C GLU A 360 -6.48 -0.73 -12.40
N SER A 361 -5.68 -0.40 -13.43
CA SER A 361 -5.36 -1.37 -14.49
C SER A 361 -4.55 -2.57 -13.97
N VAL A 362 -3.61 -2.36 -13.05
CA VAL A 362 -2.80 -3.43 -12.46
C VAL A 362 -3.63 -4.29 -11.52
N LEU A 363 -4.43 -3.67 -10.66
CA LEU A 363 -5.22 -4.38 -9.64
C LEU A 363 -6.41 -5.15 -10.23
N ASN A 364 -6.99 -4.68 -11.33
CA ASN A 364 -8.03 -5.41 -12.06
C ASN A 364 -7.47 -6.54 -12.95
N ALA A 365 -6.16 -6.54 -13.23
CA ALA A 365 -5.46 -7.62 -13.93
C ALA A 365 -4.80 -8.63 -12.97
N TYR A 366 -4.75 -8.35 -11.67
CA TYR A 366 -4.16 -9.24 -10.67
C TYR A 366 -4.94 -10.57 -10.59
N PRO A 367 -4.26 -11.74 -10.50
CA PRO A 367 -2.81 -11.92 -10.33
C PRO A 367 -1.98 -11.81 -11.62
N ASP A 368 -2.59 -11.94 -12.79
CA ASP A 368 -1.94 -12.00 -14.11
C ASP A 368 -1.57 -10.61 -14.71
N HIS A 369 -1.24 -9.65 -13.85
CA HIS A 369 -0.92 -8.28 -14.23
C HIS A 369 0.39 -8.18 -15.01
N GLU A 370 0.58 -7.14 -15.82
CA GLU A 370 1.83 -6.95 -16.56
C GLU A 370 2.95 -6.33 -15.72
N LEU A 371 4.18 -6.83 -15.97
CA LEU A 371 5.35 -6.44 -15.19
C LEU A 371 5.79 -5.00 -15.53
N SER A 372 5.58 -4.61 -16.80
CA SER A 372 5.76 -3.24 -17.30
C SER A 372 4.87 -2.23 -16.59
N ALA A 373 3.59 -2.55 -16.40
CA ALA A 373 2.62 -1.68 -15.73
C ALA A 373 2.97 -1.47 -14.24
N LEU A 374 3.50 -2.50 -13.55
CA LEU A 374 4.06 -2.34 -12.20
C LEU A 374 5.26 -1.39 -12.18
N GLY A 375 6.21 -1.55 -13.10
CA GLY A 375 7.38 -0.67 -13.16
C GLY A 375 7.00 0.79 -13.44
N ASP A 376 6.00 1.02 -14.29
CA ASP A 376 5.44 2.35 -14.56
C ASP A 376 4.79 2.96 -13.31
N TRP A 377 4.00 2.15 -12.57
CA TRP A 377 3.41 2.55 -11.30
C TRP A 377 4.48 2.93 -10.28
N MET A 378 5.55 2.13 -10.16
CA MET A 378 6.67 2.41 -9.24
C MET A 378 7.40 3.72 -9.62
N LEU A 379 7.72 3.94 -10.90
CA LEU A 379 8.37 5.19 -11.35
C LEU A 379 7.48 6.41 -11.09
N MET A 380 6.19 6.33 -11.39
CA MET A 380 5.27 7.44 -11.16
C MET A 380 5.05 7.71 -9.67
N SER A 381 5.02 6.66 -8.83
CA SER A 381 4.99 6.80 -7.36
C SER A 381 6.26 7.47 -6.83
N ALA A 382 7.42 7.20 -7.44
CA ALA A 382 8.67 7.87 -7.07
C ALA A 382 8.69 9.35 -7.46
N ILE A 383 8.11 9.73 -8.59
CA ILE A 383 7.94 11.13 -9.01
C ILE A 383 6.99 11.86 -8.07
N ASP A 384 5.81 11.31 -7.79
CA ASP A 384 4.81 11.90 -6.88
C ASP A 384 5.39 12.09 -5.47
N ALA A 385 6.12 11.09 -4.97
CA ALA A 385 6.84 11.20 -3.70
C ALA A 385 7.93 12.28 -3.69
N LEU A 386 8.58 12.61 -4.83
CA LEU A 386 9.52 13.74 -4.89
C LEU A 386 8.82 15.10 -4.93
N ILE A 387 7.63 15.18 -5.54
CA ILE A 387 6.80 16.41 -5.53
C ILE A 387 6.37 16.73 -4.09
N ASP A 388 5.97 15.72 -3.31
CA ASP A 388 5.65 15.86 -1.87
C ASP A 388 6.91 15.89 -0.95
N GLU A 389 8.11 16.09 -1.50
CA GLU A 389 9.41 16.11 -0.81
C GLU A 389 9.79 14.84 0.00
N HIS A 390 9.06 13.74 -0.17
CA HIS A 390 9.27 12.45 0.47
C HIS A 390 10.39 11.62 -0.16
N GLN A 391 11.63 12.09 -0.08
CA GLN A 391 12.83 11.44 -0.63
C GLN A 391 12.98 9.95 -0.22
N TYR A 392 12.66 9.59 1.02
CA TYR A 392 12.70 8.20 1.49
C TYR A 392 11.71 7.27 0.75
N LEU A 393 10.54 7.81 0.37
CA LEU A 393 9.49 7.10 -0.35
C LEU A 393 9.84 6.99 -1.84
N ALA A 394 10.38 8.06 -2.42
CA ALA A 394 10.95 8.02 -3.77
C ALA A 394 12.08 6.98 -3.88
N ASN A 395 12.97 6.92 -2.89
CA ASN A 395 14.00 5.89 -2.78
C ASN A 395 13.39 4.47 -2.70
N TYR A 396 12.39 4.26 -1.84
CA TYR A 396 11.68 2.99 -1.72
C TYR A 396 11.13 2.50 -3.07
N HIS A 397 10.40 3.36 -3.80
CA HIS A 397 9.83 3.01 -5.10
C HIS A 397 10.90 2.77 -6.17
N MET A 398 11.98 3.56 -6.19
CA MET A 398 13.10 3.36 -7.12
C MET A 398 13.88 2.08 -6.87
N ALA A 399 14.11 1.70 -5.60
CA ALA A 399 14.80 0.46 -5.24
C ALA A 399 14.00 -0.77 -5.69
N TRP A 400 12.67 -0.74 -5.55
CA TRP A 400 11.78 -1.79 -6.08
C TRP A 400 11.68 -1.78 -7.60
N PHE A 401 11.59 -0.61 -8.24
CA PHE A 401 11.62 -0.50 -9.71
C PHE A 401 12.89 -1.16 -10.29
N ALA A 402 14.05 -0.91 -9.69
CA ALA A 402 15.31 -1.50 -10.15
C ALA A 402 15.31 -3.04 -10.10
N VAL A 403 14.57 -3.65 -9.17
CA VAL A 403 14.36 -5.11 -9.11
C VAL A 403 13.46 -5.59 -10.24
N VAL A 404 12.33 -4.90 -10.48
CA VAL A 404 11.34 -5.24 -11.51
C VAL A 404 11.94 -5.09 -12.92
N ALA A 405 12.59 -3.96 -13.21
CA ALA A 405 13.17 -3.66 -14.52
C ALA A 405 14.27 -4.65 -14.93
N ARG A 406 15.11 -5.12 -13.98
CA ARG A 406 16.09 -6.19 -14.24
C ARG A 406 15.41 -7.49 -14.67
N ARG A 407 14.21 -7.78 -14.14
CA ARG A 407 13.46 -8.99 -14.45
C ARG A 407 12.78 -8.90 -15.81
N GLU A 408 12.20 -7.76 -16.16
CA GLU A 408 11.66 -7.49 -17.51
C GLU A 408 12.74 -7.73 -18.58
N GLY A 409 13.91 -7.11 -18.42
CA GLY A 409 15.04 -7.26 -19.36
C GLY A 409 15.58 -8.69 -19.44
N SER A 410 15.53 -9.46 -18.34
CA SER A 410 15.90 -10.87 -18.34
C SER A 410 14.87 -11.78 -19.01
N GLY A 411 13.59 -11.38 -19.07
CA GLY A 411 12.52 -12.15 -19.72
C GLY A 411 12.62 -12.14 -21.25
N GLY A 412 13.17 -11.08 -21.83
CA GLY A 412 13.32 -10.93 -23.29
C GLY A 412 14.33 -11.86 -23.96
N PHE A 413 15.09 -12.67 -23.21
CA PHE A 413 16.07 -13.62 -23.72
C PHE A 413 15.64 -15.10 -23.60
N ALA A 414 14.40 -15.36 -23.20
CA ALA A 414 13.84 -16.72 -23.10
C ALA A 414 12.55 -16.83 -23.94
N ALA A 415 12.73 -17.01 -25.25
CA ALA A 415 11.70 -17.34 -26.24
C ALA A 415 12.22 -18.43 -27.18
#